data_AF-A0A761DUJ0-F1
#
_entry.id   AF-A0A761DUJ0-F1
#
_cell.length_a   1.000
_cell.length_b   1.000
_cell.length_c   1.000
_cell.angle_alpha   90.00
_cell.angle_beta   90.00
_cell.angle_gamma   90.00
#
_symmetry.space_group_name_H-M   'P 1'
#
loop_
_entity.id
_entity.type
_entity.pdbx_description
1 polymer ?
#
loop_
_entity_poly.entity_id
_entity_poly.type
_entity_poly.pdbx_seq_one_letter_code
_entity_poly.pdbx_strand_id
1 'polypeptide(L)'
;LRYDYGQYTWRASSSQMLDKRGMVIWSNLFHIGILGIFFGHLFGMLTPHWMYAWFLPIAVKQQMAMILGGVCGVLTLIGGAGLLWRRLTNQRVRATSTTPDIIIMSILLIQCLLGLSTIPFSAQYPDGSEMMKLVGWAQSIVTFRGGSSEMLSGVAFVFRVHLVLGMTIFLLFPFTRLVHVWSAPFEYFTRRYQIVRTRR
;
A
#
# COMPACT_ATOMS: atom_id res chain seq x y z
N LEU A 1 9.63 19.72 2.69
CA LEU A 1 10.19 19.58 4.06
C LEU A 1 11.20 18.43 4.20
N ARG A 2 10.80 17.15 4.37
CA ARG A 2 11.80 16.07 4.54
C ARG A 2 12.68 15.84 3.31
N TYR A 3 12.13 16.06 2.11
CA TYR A 3 12.94 16.06 0.89
C TYR A 3 13.96 17.20 0.95
N ASP A 4 13.55 18.44 1.12
CA ASP A 4 14.46 19.60 1.07
C ASP A 4 15.51 19.63 2.21
N TYR A 5 15.11 19.27 3.43
CA TYR A 5 15.94 19.41 4.64
C TYR A 5 16.51 18.08 5.16
N GLY A 6 16.14 16.93 4.58
CA GLY A 6 16.36 15.62 5.18
C GLY A 6 16.95 14.57 4.24
N GLN A 7 17.65 14.98 3.18
CA GLN A 7 18.21 14.09 2.14
C GLN A 7 19.01 12.91 2.71
N TYR A 8 19.83 13.11 3.75
CA TYR A 8 20.59 12.01 4.37
C TYR A 8 19.71 10.92 5.01
N THR A 9 18.52 11.30 5.47
CA THR A 9 17.51 10.38 6.03
C THR A 9 16.60 9.76 4.96
N TRP A 10 16.76 10.16 3.70
CA TRP A 10 15.97 9.71 2.56
C TRP A 10 16.59 8.44 1.96
N ARG A 11 16.32 7.30 2.62
CA ARG A 11 16.89 6.01 2.22
C ARG A 11 15.93 4.87 2.49
N ALA A 12 16.05 3.80 1.70
CA ALA A 12 15.28 2.56 1.89
C ALA A 12 15.65 1.81 3.17
N SER A 13 16.75 2.15 3.86
CA SER A 13 17.22 1.52 5.10
C SER A 13 17.25 -0.02 4.99
N SER A 14 18.04 -0.54 4.04
CA SER A 14 18.19 -1.99 3.83
C SER A 14 18.90 -2.64 5.02
N SER A 15 18.41 -3.82 5.41
CA SER A 15 19.00 -4.64 6.48
C SER A 15 19.55 -5.97 5.94
N GLN A 16 19.58 -6.14 4.61
CA GLN A 16 19.93 -7.40 3.96
C GLN A 16 21.41 -7.78 4.16
N MET A 17 22.30 -6.79 4.27
CA MET A 17 23.73 -7.05 4.52
C MET A 17 23.96 -7.70 5.88
N LEU A 18 23.17 -7.33 6.91
CA LEU A 18 23.31 -7.83 8.27
C LEU A 18 22.83 -9.28 8.41
N ASP A 19 21.82 -9.64 7.62
CA ASP A 19 21.31 -11.00 7.52
C ASP A 19 20.60 -11.21 6.17
N LYS A 20 21.12 -12.13 5.35
CA LYS A 20 20.54 -12.44 4.04
C LYS A 20 19.41 -13.49 4.13
N ARG A 21 19.31 -14.23 5.24
CA ARG A 21 18.45 -15.42 5.34
C ARG A 21 16.98 -15.05 5.16
N GLY A 22 16.33 -15.66 4.17
CA GLY A 22 14.92 -15.44 3.86
C GLY A 22 14.58 -14.05 3.26
N MET A 23 15.51 -13.09 3.24
CA MET A 23 15.23 -11.72 2.80
C MET A 23 14.72 -11.66 1.36
N VAL A 24 15.29 -12.47 0.45
CA VAL A 24 14.86 -12.51 -0.96
C VAL A 24 13.39 -12.93 -1.08
N ILE A 25 13.01 -13.99 -0.39
CA ILE A 25 11.64 -14.53 -0.43
C ILE A 25 10.67 -13.54 0.22
N TRP A 26 10.92 -13.15 1.48
CA TRP A 26 10.00 -12.30 2.23
C TRP A 26 9.85 -10.91 1.61
N SER A 27 10.96 -10.32 1.13
CA SER A 27 10.94 -9.02 0.48
C SER A 27 10.20 -9.07 -0.85
N ASN A 28 10.42 -10.10 -1.67
CA ASN A 28 9.74 -10.19 -2.97
C ASN A 28 8.23 -10.44 -2.80
N LEU A 29 7.84 -11.37 -1.91
CA LEU A 29 6.43 -11.60 -1.61
C LEU A 29 5.72 -10.32 -1.13
N PHE A 30 6.36 -9.59 -0.21
CA PHE A 30 5.82 -8.33 0.29
C PHE A 30 5.68 -7.27 -0.80
N HIS A 31 6.74 -7.01 -1.57
CA HIS A 31 6.73 -5.91 -2.54
C HIS A 31 5.88 -6.22 -3.77
N ILE A 32 5.92 -7.45 -4.30
CA ILE A 32 5.06 -7.84 -5.42
C ILE A 32 3.59 -7.75 -5.01
N GLY A 33 3.26 -8.26 -3.81
CA GLY A 33 1.91 -8.14 -3.26
C GLY A 33 1.48 -6.69 -3.09
N ILE A 34 2.26 -5.87 -2.39
CA ILE A 34 1.83 -4.51 -2.02
C ILE A 34 1.76 -3.59 -3.24
N LEU A 35 2.61 -3.80 -4.26
CA LEU A 35 2.51 -3.08 -5.53
C LEU A 35 1.24 -3.46 -6.29
N GLY A 36 0.88 -4.75 -6.31
CA GLY A 36 -0.39 -5.21 -6.88
C GLY A 36 -1.60 -4.59 -6.17
N ILE A 37 -1.58 -4.55 -4.83
CA ILE A 37 -2.61 -3.87 -4.03
C ILE A 37 -2.66 -2.38 -4.35
N PHE A 38 -1.50 -1.70 -4.40
CA PHE A 38 -1.41 -0.27 -4.68
C PHE A 38 -2.05 0.08 -6.02
N PHE A 39 -1.68 -0.62 -7.11
CA PHE A 39 -2.27 -0.36 -8.43
C PHE A 39 -3.74 -0.78 -8.49
N GLY A 40 -4.11 -1.88 -7.83
CA GLY A 40 -5.51 -2.28 -7.69
C GLY A 40 -6.37 -1.20 -7.02
N HIS A 41 -5.87 -0.59 -5.94
CA HIS A 41 -6.53 0.52 -5.25
C HIS A 41 -6.56 1.78 -6.10
N LEU A 42 -5.43 2.13 -6.72
CA LEU A 42 -5.28 3.32 -7.57
C LEU A 42 -6.31 3.31 -8.70
N PHE A 43 -6.33 2.24 -9.51
CA PHE A 43 -7.24 2.14 -10.65
C PHE A 43 -8.66 1.73 -10.24
N GLY A 44 -8.82 1.04 -9.12
CA GLY A 44 -10.12 0.66 -8.56
C GLY A 44 -10.92 1.88 -8.10
N MET A 45 -10.27 2.79 -7.35
CA MET A 45 -10.93 3.95 -6.74
C MET A 45 -10.85 5.22 -7.57
N LEU A 46 -9.72 5.51 -8.22
CA LEU A 46 -9.52 6.83 -8.85
C LEU A 46 -9.90 6.87 -10.33
N THR A 47 -10.06 5.71 -10.98
CA THR A 47 -10.57 5.72 -12.36
C THR A 47 -12.04 6.15 -12.34
N PRO A 48 -12.44 7.20 -13.07
CA PRO A 48 -13.82 7.68 -13.08
C PRO A 48 -14.74 6.71 -13.85
N HIS A 49 -16.00 6.62 -13.43
CA HIS A 49 -16.94 5.60 -13.91
C HIS A 49 -17.11 5.59 -15.44
N TRP A 50 -17.21 6.77 -16.05
CA TRP A 50 -17.40 6.93 -17.49
C TRP A 50 -16.27 6.33 -18.34
N MET A 51 -15.04 6.23 -17.82
CA MET A 51 -13.91 5.69 -18.58
C MET A 51 -14.02 4.19 -18.81
N TYR A 52 -14.72 3.47 -17.93
CA TYR A 52 -14.68 2.01 -17.90
C TYR A 52 -16.06 1.35 -17.91
N ALA A 53 -17.14 2.12 -17.73
CA ALA A 53 -18.48 1.58 -17.61
C ALA A 53 -18.88 0.64 -18.76
N TRP A 54 -18.36 0.87 -19.97
CA TRP A 54 -18.71 0.10 -21.17
C TRP A 54 -18.00 -1.27 -21.29
N PHE A 55 -16.86 -1.47 -20.64
CA PHE A 55 -16.10 -2.74 -20.72
C PHE A 55 -15.77 -3.37 -19.37
N LEU A 56 -15.95 -2.63 -18.26
CA LEU A 56 -15.56 -3.08 -16.94
C LEU A 56 -16.58 -2.65 -15.87
N PRO A 57 -17.82 -3.20 -15.88
CA PRO A 57 -18.84 -2.87 -14.88
C PRO A 57 -18.34 -3.00 -13.44
N ILE A 58 -18.97 -2.27 -12.51
CA ILE A 58 -18.53 -2.21 -11.11
C ILE A 58 -18.47 -3.59 -10.44
N ALA A 59 -19.41 -4.47 -10.73
CA ALA A 59 -19.40 -5.86 -10.26
C ALA A 59 -18.16 -6.64 -10.72
N VAL A 60 -17.75 -6.46 -11.99
CA VAL A 60 -16.55 -7.09 -12.54
C VAL A 60 -15.30 -6.52 -11.89
N LYS A 61 -15.24 -5.20 -11.67
CA LYS A 61 -14.16 -4.57 -10.90
C LYS A 61 -14.06 -5.13 -9.48
N GLN A 62 -15.19 -5.30 -8.80
CA GLN A 62 -15.22 -5.86 -7.45
C GLN A 62 -14.70 -7.29 -7.45
N GLN A 63 -15.13 -8.12 -8.40
CA GLN A 63 -14.65 -9.49 -8.53
C GLN A 63 -13.14 -9.55 -8.79
N MET A 64 -12.62 -8.69 -9.68
CA MET A 64 -11.18 -8.56 -9.89
C MET A 64 -10.45 -8.12 -8.61
N ALA A 65 -11.00 -7.15 -7.88
CA ALA A 65 -10.42 -6.69 -6.61
C ALA A 65 -10.41 -7.79 -5.55
N MET A 66 -11.46 -8.59 -5.44
CA MET A 66 -11.53 -9.71 -4.49
C MET A 66 -10.52 -10.82 -4.84
N ILE A 67 -10.41 -11.19 -6.12
CA ILE A 67 -9.53 -12.29 -6.54
C ILE A 67 -8.08 -11.82 -6.61
N LEU A 68 -7.78 -10.87 -7.50
CA LEU A 68 -6.42 -10.39 -7.75
C LEU A 68 -5.89 -9.64 -6.54
N GLY A 69 -6.70 -8.74 -5.97
CA GLY A 69 -6.36 -8.03 -4.74
C GLY A 69 -6.24 -8.98 -3.54
N GLY A 70 -7.07 -10.02 -3.45
CA GLY A 70 -6.96 -11.07 -2.43
C GLY A 70 -5.64 -11.85 -2.53
N VAL A 71 -5.26 -12.31 -3.73
CA VAL A 71 -3.97 -12.98 -3.97
C VAL A 71 -2.80 -12.06 -3.60
N CYS A 72 -2.79 -10.81 -4.09
CA CYS A 72 -1.78 -9.83 -3.73
C CYS A 72 -1.75 -9.51 -2.22
N GLY A 73 -2.92 -9.49 -1.57
CA GLY A 73 -3.10 -9.36 -0.13
C GLY A 73 -2.43 -10.50 0.63
N VAL A 74 -2.65 -11.75 0.23
CA VAL A 74 -2.03 -12.92 0.87
C VAL A 74 -0.51 -12.90 0.69
N LEU A 75 0.00 -12.58 -0.51
CA LEU A 75 1.44 -12.43 -0.75
C LEU A 75 2.05 -11.34 0.15
N THR A 76 1.38 -10.20 0.26
CA THR A 76 1.80 -9.08 1.13
C THR A 76 1.82 -9.50 2.59
N LEU A 77 0.78 -10.20 3.05
CA LEU A 77 0.65 -10.64 4.43
C LEU A 77 1.74 -11.64 4.80
N ILE A 78 1.97 -12.67 3.97
CA ILE A 78 3.00 -13.68 4.20
C ILE A 78 4.40 -13.06 4.16
N GLY A 79 4.69 -12.28 3.12
CA GLY A 79 5.98 -11.59 2.97
C GLY A 79 6.24 -10.64 4.12
N GLY A 80 5.24 -9.86 4.50
CA GLY A 80 5.36 -8.89 5.57
C GLY A 80 5.46 -9.53 6.95
N ALA A 81 4.71 -10.60 7.22
CA ALA A 81 4.82 -11.36 8.47
C ALA A 81 6.22 -11.97 8.62
N GLY A 82 6.79 -12.52 7.54
CA GLY A 82 8.16 -13.01 7.51
C GLY A 82 9.20 -11.90 7.76
N LEU A 83 9.02 -10.72 7.15
CA LEU A 83 9.88 -9.56 7.39
C LEU A 83 9.77 -9.02 8.82
N LEU A 84 8.57 -8.96 9.38
CA LEU A 84 8.35 -8.51 10.76
C LEU A 84 8.94 -9.52 11.73
N TRP A 85 8.67 -10.82 11.55
CA TRP A 85 9.25 -11.88 12.37
C TRP A 85 10.77 -11.78 12.39
N ARG A 86 11.41 -11.66 11.21
CA ARG A 86 12.85 -11.44 11.09
C ARG A 86 13.32 -10.19 11.85
N ARG A 87 12.58 -9.08 11.77
CA ARG A 87 12.93 -7.83 12.45
C ARG A 87 12.84 -7.94 13.98
N LEU A 88 11.94 -8.78 14.49
CA LEU A 88 11.74 -8.98 15.92
C LEU A 88 12.69 -10.02 16.51
N THR A 89 13.00 -11.10 15.78
CA THR A 89 13.74 -12.25 16.32
C THR A 89 15.20 -12.31 15.92
N ASN A 90 15.61 -11.73 14.79
CA ASN A 90 17.01 -11.71 14.41
C ASN A 90 17.77 -10.64 15.20
N GLN A 91 18.70 -11.07 16.08
CA GLN A 91 19.48 -10.19 16.95
C GLN A 91 20.17 -9.04 16.21
N ARG A 92 20.78 -9.30 15.04
CA ARG A 92 21.50 -8.28 14.25
C ARG A 92 20.57 -7.22 13.66
N VAL A 93 19.41 -7.67 13.17
CA VAL A 93 18.40 -6.78 12.57
C VAL A 93 17.67 -6.01 13.65
N ARG A 94 17.35 -6.64 14.78
CA ARG A 94 16.68 -6.02 15.91
C ARG A 94 17.54 -4.93 16.54
N ALA A 95 18.83 -5.20 16.74
CA ALA A 95 19.78 -4.24 17.32
C ALA A 95 19.97 -2.96 16.48
N THR A 96 19.69 -3.02 15.18
CA THR A 96 19.85 -1.90 14.23
C THR A 96 18.52 -1.33 13.72
N SER A 97 17.39 -1.87 14.18
CA SER A 97 16.06 -1.40 13.77
C SER A 97 15.61 -0.24 14.64
N THR A 98 14.93 0.73 14.02
CA THR A 98 14.30 1.83 14.75
C THR A 98 12.88 1.47 15.16
N THR A 99 12.35 2.07 16.23
CA THR A 99 10.95 1.88 16.65
C THR A 99 9.95 2.21 15.53
N PRO A 100 10.11 3.31 14.75
CA PRO A 100 9.27 3.58 13.60
C PRO A 100 9.28 2.48 12.53
N ASP A 101 10.40 1.78 12.31
CA ASP A 101 10.46 0.66 11.36
C ASP A 101 9.56 -0.51 11.78
N ILE A 102 9.46 -0.78 13.08
CA ILE A 102 8.62 -1.85 13.62
C ILE A 102 7.15 -1.41 13.59
N ILE A 103 6.87 -0.19 14.05
CA ILE A 103 5.49 0.36 14.09
C ILE A 103 4.89 0.36 12.69
N ILE A 104 5.59 0.93 11.70
CA ILE A 104 5.01 1.04 10.35
C ILE A 104 4.82 -0.33 9.70
N MET A 105 5.72 -1.29 9.96
CA MET A 105 5.59 -2.65 9.47
C MET A 105 4.37 -3.36 10.08
N SER A 106 4.18 -3.21 11.39
CA SER A 106 3.01 -3.76 12.09
C SER A 106 1.70 -3.13 11.60
N ILE A 107 1.67 -1.80 11.42
CA ILE A 107 0.49 -1.09 10.88
C ILE A 107 0.15 -1.58 9.49
N LEU A 108 1.13 -1.76 8.60
CA LEU A 108 0.90 -2.29 7.25
C LEU A 108 0.33 -3.71 7.27
N LEU A 109 0.79 -4.56 8.19
CA LEU A 109 0.24 -5.91 8.35
C LEU A 109 -1.19 -5.90 8.87
N ILE A 110 -1.49 -5.05 9.86
CA ILE A 110 -2.86 -4.87 10.35
C ILE A 110 -3.76 -4.35 9.23
N GLN A 111 -3.29 -3.36 8.46
CA GLN A 111 -4.04 -2.84 7.31
C GLN A 111 -4.30 -3.91 6.25
N CYS A 112 -3.30 -4.77 5.97
CA CYS A 112 -3.44 -5.87 5.04
C CYS A 112 -4.43 -6.93 5.55
N LEU A 113 -4.40 -7.26 6.85
CA LEU A 113 -5.37 -8.16 7.48
C LEU A 113 -6.78 -7.60 7.42
N LEU A 114 -6.95 -6.31 7.72
CA LEU A 114 -8.23 -5.63 7.58
C LEU A 114 -8.73 -5.67 6.13
N GLY A 115 -7.87 -5.38 5.16
CA GLY A 115 -8.23 -5.44 3.74
C GLY A 115 -8.60 -6.85 3.26
N LEU A 116 -7.95 -7.90 3.75
CA LEU A 116 -8.36 -9.28 3.45
C LEU A 116 -9.69 -9.63 4.14
N SER A 117 -9.89 -9.14 5.36
CA SER A 117 -11.13 -9.38 6.11
C SER A 117 -12.36 -8.68 5.52
N THR A 118 -12.20 -7.71 4.62
CA THR A 118 -13.32 -7.08 3.92
C THR A 118 -13.86 -7.95 2.78
N ILE A 119 -13.09 -8.90 2.25
CA ILE A 119 -13.48 -9.73 1.09
C ILE A 119 -14.80 -10.48 1.35
N PRO A 120 -15.01 -11.16 2.50
CA PRO A 120 -16.29 -11.80 2.80
C PRO A 120 -17.48 -10.82 2.89
N PHE A 121 -17.24 -9.57 3.28
CA PHE A 121 -18.30 -8.54 3.32
C PHE A 121 -18.64 -8.05 1.92
N SER A 122 -17.64 -7.82 1.06
CA SER A 122 -17.86 -7.51 -0.36
C SER A 122 -18.60 -8.65 -1.08
N ALA A 123 -18.31 -9.91 -0.72
CA ALA A 123 -18.96 -11.07 -1.33
C ALA A 123 -20.47 -11.15 -1.07
N GLN A 124 -20.99 -10.48 -0.02
CA GLN A 124 -22.43 -10.39 0.24
C GLN A 124 -23.17 -9.46 -0.74
N TYR A 125 -22.43 -8.59 -1.43
CA TYR A 125 -22.96 -7.59 -2.37
C TYR A 125 -22.28 -7.72 -3.74
N PRO A 126 -22.49 -8.84 -4.46
CA PRO A 126 -21.78 -9.14 -5.71
C PRO A 126 -22.10 -8.15 -6.84
N ASP A 127 -23.18 -7.38 -6.72
CA ASP A 127 -23.56 -6.30 -7.62
C ASP A 127 -22.60 -5.10 -7.58
N GLY A 128 -21.73 -5.00 -6.58
CA GLY A 128 -20.73 -3.94 -6.45
C GLY A 128 -21.23 -2.67 -5.75
N SER A 129 -22.40 -2.72 -5.11
CA SER A 129 -22.99 -1.59 -4.40
C SER A 129 -22.09 -1.05 -3.28
N GLU A 130 -21.48 -1.92 -2.48
CA GLU A 130 -20.50 -1.53 -1.45
C GLU A 130 -19.25 -0.90 -2.06
N MET A 131 -18.73 -1.46 -3.16
CA MET A 131 -17.59 -0.86 -3.88
C MET A 131 -17.94 0.53 -4.42
N MET A 132 -19.15 0.74 -4.93
CA MET A 132 -19.57 2.05 -5.45
C MET A 132 -19.58 3.12 -4.37
N LYS A 133 -20.03 2.80 -3.15
CA LYS A 133 -19.98 3.71 -1.99
C LYS A 133 -18.54 4.13 -1.66
N LEU A 134 -17.63 3.16 -1.61
CA LEU A 134 -16.21 3.40 -1.31
C LEU A 134 -15.50 4.21 -2.39
N VAL A 135 -15.76 3.89 -3.66
CA VAL A 135 -15.21 4.61 -4.82
C VAL A 135 -15.73 6.05 -4.85
N GLY A 136 -17.03 6.25 -4.62
CA GLY A 136 -17.64 7.59 -4.56
C GLY A 136 -17.02 8.46 -3.46
N TRP A 137 -16.84 7.90 -2.27
CA TRP A 137 -16.16 8.56 -1.15
C TRP A 137 -14.73 8.97 -1.53
N ALA A 138 -13.95 8.04 -2.08
CA ALA A 138 -12.55 8.28 -2.45
C ALA A 138 -12.43 9.37 -3.51
N GLN A 139 -13.26 9.31 -4.56
CA GLN A 139 -13.30 10.31 -5.64
C GLN A 139 -13.71 11.69 -5.12
N SER A 140 -14.68 11.75 -4.21
CA SER A 140 -15.13 13.01 -3.62
C SER A 140 -14.03 13.68 -2.79
N ILE A 141 -13.26 12.90 -2.02
CA ILE A 141 -12.11 13.43 -1.26
C ILE A 141 -11.05 14.02 -2.20
N VAL A 142 -10.61 13.27 -3.21
CA VAL A 142 -9.53 13.74 -4.10
C VAL A 142 -9.96 14.87 -5.04
N THR A 143 -11.27 15.06 -5.24
CA THR A 143 -11.85 16.18 -5.99
C THR A 143 -12.39 17.30 -5.10
N PHE A 144 -12.12 17.24 -3.78
CA PHE A 144 -12.50 18.26 -2.80
C PHE A 144 -14.00 18.57 -2.76
N ARG A 145 -14.84 17.55 -2.99
CA ARG A 145 -16.31 17.66 -2.89
C ARG A 145 -16.77 17.35 -1.47
N GLY A 146 -17.54 18.27 -0.89
CA GLY A 146 -18.16 18.10 0.43
C GLY A 146 -19.18 16.95 0.47
N GLY A 147 -19.57 16.51 1.67
CA GLY A 147 -20.57 15.46 1.87
C GLY A 147 -20.08 14.03 1.61
N SER A 148 -18.77 13.82 1.38
CA SER A 148 -18.21 12.50 1.04
C SER A 148 -18.52 11.42 2.09
N SER A 149 -18.63 11.79 3.37
CA SER A 149 -18.97 10.85 4.46
C SER A 149 -20.35 10.23 4.33
N GLU A 150 -21.31 10.92 3.72
CA GLU A 150 -22.68 10.42 3.53
C GLU A 150 -22.71 9.21 2.58
N MET A 151 -21.74 9.15 1.65
CA MET A 151 -21.58 8.01 0.73
C MET A 151 -21.21 6.71 1.46
N LEU A 152 -20.68 6.79 2.68
CA LEU A 152 -20.34 5.63 3.52
C LEU A 152 -21.50 5.19 4.43
N SER A 153 -22.71 5.71 4.22
CA SER A 153 -23.90 5.27 4.94
C SER A 153 -24.22 3.81 4.65
N GLY A 154 -24.45 3.04 5.71
CA GLY A 154 -24.74 1.60 5.63
C GLY A 154 -23.55 0.70 5.26
N VAL A 155 -22.36 1.24 5.00
CA VAL A 155 -21.14 0.44 4.76
C VAL A 155 -20.73 -0.32 6.01
N ALA A 156 -20.31 -1.59 5.85
CA ALA A 156 -19.86 -2.41 6.97
C ALA A 156 -18.68 -1.77 7.73
N PHE A 157 -18.68 -1.91 9.06
CA PHE A 157 -17.73 -1.22 9.94
C PHE A 157 -16.25 -1.52 9.60
N VAL A 158 -15.95 -2.74 9.14
CA VAL A 158 -14.59 -3.16 8.74
C VAL A 158 -13.99 -2.25 7.67
N PHE A 159 -14.79 -1.78 6.69
CA PHE A 159 -14.32 -0.85 5.68
C PHE A 159 -13.96 0.51 6.29
N ARG A 160 -14.75 1.00 7.25
CA ARG A 160 -14.46 2.28 7.93
C ARG A 160 -13.13 2.22 8.66
N VAL A 161 -12.86 1.13 9.38
CA VAL A 161 -11.58 0.91 10.06
C VAL A 161 -10.43 0.84 9.05
N HIS A 162 -10.62 0.12 7.94
CA HIS A 162 -9.63 0.02 6.86
C HIS A 162 -9.32 1.40 6.23
N LEU A 163 -10.34 2.23 6.00
CA LEU A 163 -10.15 3.57 5.44
C LEU A 163 -9.39 4.50 6.41
N VAL A 164 -9.77 4.50 7.69
CA VAL A 164 -9.13 5.32 8.72
C VAL A 164 -7.66 4.92 8.90
N LEU A 165 -7.38 3.62 9.03
CA LEU A 165 -6.01 3.15 9.16
C LEU A 165 -5.19 3.39 7.87
N GLY A 166 -5.82 3.25 6.70
CA GLY A 166 -5.22 3.61 5.41
C GLY A 166 -4.79 5.07 5.33
N MET A 167 -5.68 6.00 5.69
CA MET A 167 -5.34 7.44 5.77
C MET A 167 -4.28 7.73 6.84
N THR A 168 -4.30 7.00 7.95
CA THR A 168 -3.28 7.11 9.01
C THR A 168 -1.90 6.72 8.50
N ILE A 169 -1.78 5.74 7.59
CA ILE A 169 -0.50 5.41 6.94
C ILE A 169 0.02 6.59 6.12
N PHE A 170 -0.84 7.31 5.38
CA PHE A 170 -0.43 8.53 4.67
C PHE A 170 0.04 9.64 5.62
N LEU A 171 -0.58 9.77 6.80
CA LEU A 171 -0.14 10.71 7.84
C LEU A 171 1.25 10.35 8.39
N LEU A 172 1.52 9.05 8.61
CA LEU A 172 2.81 8.56 9.11
C LEU A 172 3.89 8.47 8.01
N PHE A 173 3.49 8.50 6.74
CA PHE A 173 4.34 8.32 5.57
C PHE A 173 5.62 9.18 5.60
N PRO A 174 5.55 10.52 5.79
CA PRO A 174 6.75 11.37 5.74
C PRO A 174 7.70 11.16 6.93
N PHE A 175 7.27 10.50 8.00
CA PHE A 175 8.06 10.30 9.22
C PHE A 175 8.66 8.89 9.32
N THR A 176 8.37 8.01 8.36
CA THR A 176 8.80 6.61 8.38
C THR A 176 9.73 6.31 7.21
N ARG A 177 10.15 5.05 7.08
CA ARG A 177 10.91 4.56 5.92
C ARG A 177 10.11 4.62 4.61
N LEU A 178 8.80 4.83 4.64
CA LEU A 178 7.91 4.78 3.46
C LEU A 178 8.28 5.81 2.38
N VAL A 179 9.02 6.86 2.73
CA VAL A 179 9.58 7.83 1.77
C VAL A 179 10.32 7.19 0.59
N HIS A 180 10.86 5.98 0.75
CA HIS A 180 11.50 5.25 -0.34
C HIS A 180 10.58 4.97 -1.55
N VAL A 181 9.26 4.93 -1.35
CA VAL A 181 8.29 4.68 -2.43
C VAL A 181 8.34 5.79 -3.49
N TRP A 182 8.58 7.04 -3.09
CA TRP A 182 8.74 8.16 -4.03
C TRP A 182 9.99 8.06 -4.90
N SER A 183 10.97 7.26 -4.51
CA SER A 183 12.24 7.08 -5.23
C SER A 183 12.28 5.78 -6.04
N ALA A 184 11.11 5.29 -6.47
CA ALA A 184 11.04 4.21 -7.44
C ALA A 184 11.87 4.60 -8.70
N PRO A 185 12.89 3.83 -9.08
CA PRO A 185 13.93 4.28 -10.01
C PRO A 185 13.51 4.15 -11.49
N PHE A 186 12.37 4.72 -11.88
CA PHE A 186 11.85 4.62 -13.25
C PHE A 186 12.79 5.24 -14.30
N GLU A 187 13.51 6.31 -13.94
CA GLU A 187 14.50 6.96 -14.82
C GLU A 187 15.63 5.99 -15.22
N TYR A 188 15.94 4.99 -14.38
CA TYR A 188 17.04 4.06 -14.64
C TYR A 188 16.88 3.26 -15.93
N PHE A 189 15.63 3.05 -16.41
CA PHE A 189 15.37 2.33 -17.66
C PHE A 189 15.91 3.06 -18.90
N THR A 190 16.05 4.39 -18.85
CA THR A 190 16.47 5.21 -20.00
C THR A 190 17.76 5.97 -19.75
N ARG A 191 18.25 5.97 -18.50
CA ARG A 191 19.50 6.64 -18.11
C ARG A 191 20.72 5.96 -18.69
N ARG A 192 21.69 6.74 -19.16
CA ARG A 192 23.01 6.24 -19.58
C ARG A 192 23.77 5.66 -18.38
N TYR A 193 24.64 4.67 -18.66
CA TYR A 193 25.46 4.04 -17.62
C TYR A 193 26.45 5.01 -16.98
N GLN A 194 27.15 5.80 -17.78
CA GLN A 194 28.11 6.79 -17.27
C GLN A 194 27.39 8.09 -16.90
N ILE A 195 27.61 8.53 -15.66
CA ILE A 195 27.17 9.84 -15.18
C ILE A 195 28.42 10.63 -14.81
N VAL A 196 28.63 11.73 -15.51
CA VAL A 196 29.68 12.70 -15.20
C VAL A 196 29.00 13.99 -14.75
N ARG A 197 29.34 14.46 -13.55
CA ARG A 197 28.91 15.77 -13.06
C ARG A 197 30.01 16.79 -13.35
N THR A 198 29.62 17.96 -13.82
CA THR A 198 30.54 19.09 -13.99
C THR A 198 30.85 19.69 -12.61
N ARG A 199 31.68 20.73 -12.53
CA ARG A 199 32.12 21.34 -11.26
C ARG A 199 31.03 22.06 -10.44
N ARG A 200 29.75 21.82 -10.71
CA ARG A 200 28.61 22.42 -10.01
C ARG A 200 27.90 21.37 -9.16
#